data_AF-A0A357V413-F1
#
_entry.id   AF-A0A357V413-F1
#
_cell.length_a   1.000
_cell.length_b   1.000
_cell.length_c   1.000
_cell.angle_alpha   90.00
_cell.angle_beta   90.00
_cell.angle_gamma   90.00
#
_symmetry.space_group_name_H-M   'P 1'
#
loop_
_entity.id
_entity.type
_entity.pdbx_description
1 polymer ?
#
loop_
_entity_poly.entity_id
_entity_poly.type
_entity_poly.pdbx_seq_one_letter_code
_entity_poly.pdbx_strand_id
1 'polypeptide(L)'
;MLSALATGFHAIAAVVWVGGMFFAYLVLRPAVGGITPPPERLKLWDRVFSRFFLWVWAAVLILPVSGYAMIALHYGTFAAAPIHVHWMHGIGWVMNALFIYLFFAPYLAFQAAVAAQDWPTGAASLNTIRRIVAINLVLGLLTAVLGASGRYWAWIPGT
;
A
#
# COMPACT_ATOMS: atom_id res chain seq x y z
N MET A 1 -10.83 20.57 -15.16
CA MET A 1 -11.60 19.34 -14.81
C MET A 1 -10.70 18.11 -14.72
N LEU A 2 -9.89 17.78 -15.74
CA LEU A 2 -9.03 16.58 -15.74
C LEU A 2 -8.04 16.49 -14.56
N SER A 3 -7.36 17.60 -14.24
CA SER A 3 -6.44 17.67 -13.08
C SER A 3 -7.14 17.41 -11.73
N ALA A 4 -8.35 17.92 -11.54
CA ALA A 4 -9.12 17.69 -10.32
C ALA A 4 -9.55 16.22 -10.19
N LEU A 5 -9.96 15.59 -11.29
CA LEU A 5 -10.28 14.15 -11.32
C LEU A 5 -9.04 13.31 -11.02
N ALA A 6 -7.91 13.58 -11.67
CA ALA A 6 -6.65 12.86 -11.43
C ALA A 6 -6.22 12.95 -9.96
N THR A 7 -6.27 14.16 -9.39
CA THR A 7 -5.94 14.40 -7.97
C THR A 7 -6.91 13.67 -7.04
N GLY A 8 -8.21 13.70 -7.32
CA GLY A 8 -9.24 13.03 -6.53
C GLY A 8 -9.06 11.51 -6.52
N PHE A 9 -8.86 10.89 -7.70
CA PHE A 9 -8.61 9.45 -7.80
C PHE A 9 -7.29 9.06 -7.13
N HIS A 10 -6.24 9.87 -7.30
CA HIS A 10 -4.95 9.64 -6.64
C HIS A 10 -5.11 9.62 -5.11
N ALA A 11 -5.78 10.64 -4.56
CA ALA A 11 -6.01 10.76 -3.12
C ALA A 11 -6.86 9.59 -2.58
N ILE A 12 -7.95 9.22 -3.26
CA ILE A 12 -8.80 8.09 -2.84
C ILE A 12 -8.01 6.78 -2.87
N ALA A 13 -7.23 6.52 -3.93
CA ALA A 13 -6.42 5.32 -4.02
C ALA A 13 -5.37 5.25 -2.90
N ALA A 14 -4.73 6.38 -2.58
CA ALA A 14 -3.79 6.47 -1.47
C ALA A 14 -4.47 6.21 -0.11
N VAL A 15 -5.65 6.80 0.12
CA VAL A 15 -6.43 6.60 1.35
C VAL A 15 -6.87 5.14 1.50
N VAL A 16 -7.41 4.53 0.45
CA VAL A 16 -7.87 3.13 0.47
C VAL A 16 -6.71 2.19 0.79
N TRP A 17 -5.56 2.39 0.15
CA TRP A 17 -4.42 1.50 0.35
C TRP A 17 -3.75 1.73 1.71
N VAL A 18 -3.32 2.96 2.02
CA VAL A 18 -2.61 3.27 3.27
C VAL A 18 -3.54 3.10 4.49
N GLY A 19 -4.78 3.59 4.39
CA GLY A 19 -5.79 3.42 5.44
C GLY A 19 -6.18 1.95 5.64
N GLY A 20 -6.28 1.18 4.56
CA GLY A 20 -6.51 -0.27 4.63
C GLY A 20 -5.37 -1.01 5.33
N MET A 21 -4.12 -0.66 5.05
CA MET A 21 -2.95 -1.21 5.77
C MET A 21 -2.95 -0.81 7.24
N PHE A 22 -3.28 0.45 7.56
CA PHE A 22 -3.41 0.93 8.93
C PHE A 22 -4.46 0.11 9.70
N PHE A 23 -5.65 -0.04 9.12
CA PHE A 23 -6.72 -0.85 9.71
C PHE A 23 -6.29 -2.31 9.89
N ALA A 24 -5.72 -2.94 8.86
CA ALA A 24 -5.29 -4.32 8.93
C ALA A 24 -4.24 -4.53 10.04
N TYR A 25 -3.28 -3.62 10.17
CA TYR A 25 -2.15 -3.79 11.07
C TYR A 25 -2.43 -3.37 12.51
N LEU A 26 -3.10 -2.23 12.74
CA LEU A 26 -3.32 -1.69 14.08
C LEU A 26 -4.66 -2.08 14.70
N VAL A 27 -5.67 -2.41 13.88
CA VAL A 27 -7.03 -2.70 14.37
C VAL A 27 -7.35 -4.17 14.25
N LEU A 28 -7.30 -4.71 13.03
CA LEU A 28 -7.73 -6.09 12.77
C LEU A 28 -6.78 -7.10 13.42
N ARG A 29 -5.45 -6.92 13.29
CA ARG A 29 -4.45 -7.83 13.85
C ARG A 29 -4.61 -8.10 15.36
N PRO A 30 -4.71 -7.09 16.24
CA PRO A 30 -4.95 -7.36 17.66
C PRO A 30 -6.33 -7.96 17.91
N ALA A 31 -7.36 -7.53 17.17
CA ALA A 31 -8.74 -8.03 17.35
C ALA A 31 -8.88 -9.53 17.07
N VAL A 32 -8.13 -10.08 16.10
CA VAL A 32 -8.18 -11.52 15.78
C VAL A 32 -7.42 -12.40 16.79
N GLY A 33 -6.66 -11.81 17.71
CA GLY A 33 -5.85 -12.53 18.69
C GLY A 33 -6.65 -13.40 19.66
N GLY A 34 -7.93 -13.09 19.87
CA GLY A 34 -8.84 -13.84 20.74
C GLY A 34 -9.59 -15.00 20.08
N ILE A 35 -9.51 -15.15 18.75
CA ILE A 35 -10.32 -16.15 18.02
C ILE A 35 -9.83 -17.57 18.34
N THR A 36 -10.75 -18.47 18.68
CA THR A 36 -10.50 -19.89 18.90
C THR A 36 -11.44 -20.75 18.04
N PRO A 37 -10.99 -21.91 17.54
CA PRO A 37 -9.63 -22.45 17.64
C PRO A 37 -8.62 -21.66 16.77
N PRO A 38 -7.30 -21.75 17.05
CA PRO A 38 -6.28 -20.93 16.37
C PRO A 38 -6.32 -20.92 14.82
N PRO A 39 -6.63 -22.03 14.11
CA PRO A 39 -6.73 -22.03 12.66
C PRO A 39 -7.78 -21.08 12.07
N GLU A 40 -8.84 -20.75 12.81
CA GLU A 40 -9.88 -19.82 12.35
C GLU A 40 -9.33 -18.40 12.11
N ARG A 41 -8.23 -18.03 12.80
CA ARG A 41 -7.52 -16.78 12.55
C ARG A 41 -6.94 -16.74 11.13
N LEU A 42 -6.32 -17.84 10.70
CA LEU A 42 -5.68 -17.93 9.38
C LEU A 42 -6.75 -17.93 8.28
N LYS A 43 -7.85 -18.68 8.48
CA LYS A 43 -9.00 -18.66 7.55
C LYS A 43 -9.67 -17.29 7.45
N LEU A 44 -9.74 -16.53 8.55
CA LEU A 44 -10.23 -15.15 8.50
C LEU A 44 -9.28 -14.27 7.70
N TRP A 45 -7.97 -14.36 7.93
CA TRP A 45 -6.98 -13.60 7.17
C TRP A 45 -7.01 -13.91 5.67
N ASP A 46 -7.18 -15.16 5.27
CA ASP A 46 -7.31 -15.53 3.85
C ASP A 46 -8.54 -14.86 3.20
N ARG A 47 -9.69 -14.91 3.88
CA ARG A 47 -10.92 -14.23 3.44
C ARG A 47 -10.81 -12.69 3.44
N VAL A 48 -9.98 -12.11 4.30
CA VAL A 48 -9.73 -10.66 4.32
C VAL A 48 -8.79 -10.27 3.19
N PHE A 49 -7.65 -10.95 3.04
CA PHE A 49 -6.64 -10.64 2.02
C PHE A 49 -7.17 -10.83 0.60
N SER A 50 -7.93 -11.88 0.33
CA SER A 50 -8.56 -12.10 -0.99
C SER A 50 -9.41 -10.91 -1.44
N ARG A 51 -10.13 -10.27 -0.52
CA ARG A 51 -10.93 -9.07 -0.83
C ARG A 51 -10.10 -7.80 -0.84
N PHE A 52 -9.22 -7.63 0.15
CA PHE A 52 -8.42 -6.42 0.31
C PHE A 52 -7.42 -6.25 -0.84
N PHE A 53 -6.75 -7.32 -1.28
CA PHE A 53 -5.76 -7.24 -2.34
C PHE A 53 -6.33 -6.89 -3.71
N LEU A 54 -7.62 -7.11 -3.96
CA LEU A 54 -8.29 -6.57 -5.15
C LEU A 54 -8.25 -5.03 -5.16
N TRP A 55 -8.53 -4.41 -4.01
CA TRP A 55 -8.45 -2.95 -3.85
C TRP A 55 -7.01 -2.45 -3.91
N VAL A 56 -6.06 -3.21 -3.36
CA VAL A 56 -4.64 -2.86 -3.46
C VAL A 56 -4.16 -2.92 -4.91
N TRP A 57 -4.54 -3.95 -5.68
CA TRP A 57 -4.23 -4.01 -7.11
C TRP A 57 -4.78 -2.81 -7.89
N ALA A 58 -6.02 -2.39 -7.58
CA ALA A 58 -6.56 -1.16 -8.16
C ALA A 58 -5.71 0.06 -7.79
N ALA A 59 -5.28 0.19 -6.53
CA ALA A 59 -4.42 1.29 -6.09
C ALA A 59 -3.03 1.27 -6.74
N VAL A 60 -2.41 0.09 -6.90
CA VAL A 60 -1.11 -0.13 -7.57
C VAL A 60 -1.13 0.36 -9.02
N LEU A 61 -2.29 0.30 -9.69
CA LEU A 61 -2.46 0.82 -11.05
C LEU A 61 -2.87 2.29 -11.07
N ILE A 62 -3.85 2.67 -10.24
CA ILE A 62 -4.41 4.03 -10.23
C ILE A 62 -3.35 5.06 -9.80
N LEU A 63 -2.53 4.76 -8.78
CA LEU A 63 -1.58 5.73 -8.22
C LEU A 63 -0.49 6.13 -9.22
N PRO A 64 0.22 5.21 -9.92
CA PRO A 64 1.18 5.61 -10.95
C PRO A 64 0.51 6.36 -12.11
N VAL A 65 -0.62 5.86 -12.63
CA VAL A 65 -1.31 6.47 -13.78
C VAL A 65 -1.75 7.90 -13.45
N SER A 66 -2.42 8.09 -12.32
CA SER A 66 -2.84 9.42 -11.86
C SER A 66 -1.66 10.32 -11.49
N GLY A 67 -0.61 9.78 -10.87
CA GLY A 67 0.59 10.53 -10.51
C GLY A 67 1.35 11.06 -11.74
N TYR A 68 1.55 10.23 -12.75
CA TYR A 68 2.16 10.67 -14.02
C TYR A 68 1.27 11.66 -14.78
N ALA A 69 -0.05 11.46 -14.77
CA ALA A 69 -0.98 12.44 -15.32
C ALA A 69 -0.86 13.79 -14.60
N MET A 70 -0.78 13.80 -13.27
CA MET A 70 -0.57 15.03 -12.49
C MET A 70 0.78 15.68 -12.83
N ILE A 71 1.85 14.91 -12.97
CA ILE A 71 3.17 15.45 -13.38
C ILE A 71 3.07 16.15 -14.74
N ALA A 72 2.48 15.49 -15.74
CA ALA A 72 2.33 16.06 -17.07
C ALA A 72 1.44 17.31 -17.08
N LEU A 73 0.37 17.33 -16.29
CA LEU A 73 -0.59 18.44 -16.25
C LEU A 73 -0.12 19.65 -15.42
N HIS A 74 0.67 19.43 -14.36
CA HIS A 74 1.06 20.49 -13.42
C HIS A 74 2.50 20.98 -13.59
N TYR A 75 3.41 20.08 -13.97
CA TYR A 75 4.85 20.38 -14.07
C TYR A 75 5.37 20.25 -15.51
N GLY A 76 4.57 19.68 -16.42
CA GLY A 76 4.94 19.44 -17.82
C GLY A 76 5.90 18.26 -17.99
N THR A 77 7.02 18.26 -17.25
CA THR A 77 8.00 17.18 -17.25
C THR A 77 8.26 16.67 -15.83
N PHE A 78 8.77 15.44 -15.73
CA PHE A 78 9.17 14.89 -14.43
C PHE A 78 10.33 15.68 -13.81
N ALA A 79 11.27 16.17 -14.61
CA ALA A 79 12.41 16.94 -14.13
C ALA A 79 12.02 18.31 -13.53
N ALA A 80 10.90 18.88 -13.97
CA ALA A 80 10.37 20.13 -13.44
C ALA A 80 9.52 19.94 -12.16
N ALA A 81 9.27 18.70 -11.74
CA ALA A 81 8.50 18.44 -10.53
C ALA A 81 9.33 18.79 -9.27
N PRO A 82 8.68 19.30 -8.20
CA PRO A 82 9.37 19.56 -6.93
C PRO A 82 9.98 18.28 -6.33
N ILE A 83 11.03 18.43 -5.52
CA ILE A 83 11.76 17.30 -4.90
C ILE A 83 10.86 16.31 -4.15
N HIS A 84 9.80 16.80 -3.49
CA HIS A 84 8.88 15.93 -2.75
C HIS A 84 8.14 14.96 -3.67
N VAL A 85 7.88 15.33 -4.94
CA VAL A 85 7.25 14.47 -5.95
C VAL A 85 8.21 13.35 -6.36
N HIS A 86 9.50 13.65 -6.49
CA HIS A 86 10.52 12.64 -6.75
C HIS A 86 10.64 11.62 -5.60
N TRP A 87 10.59 12.09 -4.35
CA TRP A 87 10.55 11.21 -3.19
C TRP A 87 9.28 10.36 -3.14
N MET A 88 8.10 10.95 -3.36
CA MET A 88 6.84 10.22 -3.45
C MET A 88 6.86 9.16 -4.54
N HIS A 89 7.42 9.49 -5.70
CA HIS A 89 7.56 8.56 -6.83
C HIS A 89 8.45 7.38 -6.47
N GLY A 90 9.66 7.65 -5.95
CA GLY A 90 10.61 6.60 -5.55
C GLY A 90 10.05 5.69 -4.48
N ILE A 91 9.45 6.27 -3.42
CA ILE A 91 8.82 5.49 -2.35
C ILE A 91 7.64 4.67 -2.91
N GLY A 92 6.78 5.27 -3.73
CA GLY A 92 5.63 4.59 -4.34
C GLY A 92 6.03 3.36 -5.15
N TRP A 93 7.14 3.41 -5.90
CA TRP A 93 7.65 2.24 -6.62
C TRP A 93 8.22 1.16 -5.70
N VAL A 94 8.91 1.54 -4.62
CA VAL A 94 9.33 0.57 -3.58
C VAL A 94 8.12 -0.11 -2.96
N MET A 95 7.07 0.65 -2.62
CA MET A 95 5.82 0.14 -2.07
C MET A 95 5.13 -0.84 -3.04
N ASN A 96 5.08 -0.52 -4.33
CA ASN A 96 4.57 -1.41 -5.38
C ASN A 96 5.38 -2.70 -5.47
N ALA A 97 6.72 -2.62 -5.50
CA ALA A 97 7.59 -3.78 -5.56
C ALA A 97 7.40 -4.70 -4.35
N LEU A 98 7.30 -4.12 -3.14
CA LEU A 98 7.01 -4.86 -1.91
C LEU A 98 5.66 -5.58 -1.99
N PHE A 99 4.61 -4.92 -2.50
CA PHE A 99 3.30 -5.54 -2.64
C PHE A 99 3.28 -6.65 -3.70
N ILE A 100 3.92 -6.44 -4.86
CA ILE A 100 4.03 -7.46 -5.91
C ILE A 100 4.73 -8.70 -5.35
N TYR A 101 5.87 -8.54 -4.68
CA TYR A 101 6.56 -9.64 -4.01
C TYR A 101 5.66 -10.31 -2.96
N LEU A 102 5.02 -9.53 -2.09
CA LEU A 102 4.09 -10.04 -1.07
C LEU A 102 2.99 -10.89 -1.68
N PHE A 103 2.38 -10.41 -2.77
CA PHE A 103 1.26 -11.09 -3.42
C PHE A 103 1.71 -12.42 -4.01
N PHE A 104 2.76 -12.42 -4.85
CA PHE A 104 3.15 -13.61 -5.60
C PHE A 104 3.96 -14.64 -4.79
N ALA A 105 4.62 -14.24 -3.70
CA ALA A 105 5.39 -15.16 -2.87
C ALA A 105 4.63 -15.55 -1.59
N PRO A 106 4.66 -14.78 -0.47
CA PRO A 106 4.12 -15.24 0.78
C PRO A 106 2.58 -15.33 0.80
N TYR A 107 1.83 -14.53 0.03
CA TYR A 107 0.37 -14.65 0.01
C TYR A 107 -0.12 -15.89 -0.73
N LEU A 108 0.41 -16.21 -1.92
CA LEU A 108 0.04 -17.45 -2.60
C LEU A 108 0.44 -18.69 -1.77
N ALA A 109 1.63 -18.67 -1.14
CA ALA A 109 2.05 -19.72 -0.22
C ALA A 109 1.13 -19.83 1.01
N PHE A 110 0.70 -18.69 1.56
CA PHE A 110 -0.26 -18.64 2.67
C PHE A 110 -1.61 -19.24 2.29
N GLN A 111 -2.17 -18.85 1.15
CA GLN A 111 -3.45 -19.36 0.67
C GLN A 111 -3.40 -20.87 0.43
N ALA A 112 -2.34 -21.36 -0.21
CA ALA A 112 -2.12 -22.79 -0.43
C ALA A 112 -2.03 -23.56 0.90
N ALA A 113 -1.28 -23.04 1.87
CA ALA A 113 -1.16 -23.66 3.20
C ALA A 113 -2.49 -23.69 3.95
N VAL A 114 -3.30 -22.62 3.90
CA VAL A 114 -4.64 -22.59 4.52
C VAL A 114 -5.57 -23.60 3.85
N ALA A 115 -5.53 -23.72 2.52
CA ALA A 115 -6.33 -24.70 1.78
C ALA A 115 -5.94 -26.15 2.11
N ALA A 116 -4.64 -26.42 2.27
CA ALA A 116 -4.10 -27.72 2.67
C ALA A 116 -4.17 -27.99 4.18
N GLN A 117 -4.68 -27.04 4.97
CA GLN A 117 -4.70 -27.11 6.44
C GLN A 117 -3.31 -27.25 7.08
N ASP A 118 -2.26 -26.79 6.39
CA ASP A 118 -0.89 -26.68 6.90
C ASP A 118 -0.75 -25.38 7.73
N TRP A 119 -1.18 -25.45 8.99
CA TRP A 119 -1.18 -24.30 9.89
C TRP A 119 0.23 -23.75 10.23
N PRO A 120 1.27 -24.58 10.44
CA PRO A 120 2.64 -24.09 10.62
C PRO A 120 3.12 -23.23 9.46
N THR A 121 2.99 -23.70 8.21
CA THR A 121 3.39 -22.95 7.02
C THR A 121 2.54 -21.69 6.85
N GLY A 122 1.22 -21.78 7.06
CA GLY A 122 0.32 -20.64 7.03
C GLY A 122 0.70 -19.55 8.04
N ALA A 123 1.07 -19.92 9.27
CA ALA A 123 1.50 -18.97 10.29
C ALA A 123 2.84 -18.28 9.94
N ALA A 124 3.80 -19.03 9.37
CA ALA A 124 5.08 -18.49 8.92
C ALA A 124 4.89 -17.48 7.78
N SER A 125 4.12 -17.85 6.75
CA SER A 125 3.80 -16.96 5.62
C SER A 125 3.07 -15.70 6.07
N LEU A 126 2.12 -15.83 7.00
CA LEU A 126 1.41 -14.69 7.58
C LEU A 126 2.34 -13.73 8.34
N ASN A 127 3.38 -14.24 9.02
CA ASN A 127 4.37 -13.39 9.67
C ASN A 127 5.20 -12.58 8.65
N THR A 128 5.56 -13.18 7.52
CA THR A 128 6.22 -12.48 6.41
C THR A 128 5.32 -11.39 5.83
N ILE A 129 4.05 -11.71 5.53
CA ILE A 129 3.06 -10.74 5.06
C ILE A 129 2.97 -9.55 6.02
N ARG A 130 2.87 -9.80 7.33
CA ARG A 130 2.78 -8.74 8.35
C ARG A 130 3.99 -7.81 8.35
N ARG A 131 5.20 -8.34 8.23
CA ARG A 131 6.43 -7.52 8.18
C ARG A 131 6.43 -6.61 6.97
N ILE A 132 6.08 -7.14 5.80
CA ILE A 132 6.02 -6.34 4.56
C ILE A 132 4.92 -5.28 4.67
N VAL A 133 3.71 -5.63 5.15
CA VAL A 133 2.63 -4.66 5.38
C VAL A 133 3.04 -3.56 6.36
N ALA A 134 3.77 -3.88 7.43
CA ALA A 134 4.27 -2.89 8.38
C ALA A 134 5.24 -1.90 7.73
N ILE A 135 6.22 -2.40 6.97
CA ILE A 135 7.16 -1.56 6.22
C ILE A 135 6.40 -0.67 5.23
N ASN A 136 5.48 -1.28 4.47
CA ASN A 136 4.70 -0.59 3.46
C ASN A 136 3.77 0.48 4.07
N LEU A 137 3.22 0.22 5.25
CA LEU A 137 2.44 1.20 6.01
C LEU A 137 3.30 2.41 6.41
N VAL A 138 4.51 2.19 6.96
CA VAL A 138 5.41 3.29 7.32
C VAL A 138 5.76 4.13 6.09
N LEU A 139 6.14 3.49 4.98
CA LEU A 139 6.41 4.18 3.71
C LEU A 139 5.20 4.94 3.18
N GLY A 140 4.00 4.36 3.30
CA GLY A 140 2.74 5.01 2.91
C GLY A 140 2.43 6.24 3.74
N LEU A 141 2.63 6.18 5.05
CA LEU A 141 2.45 7.33 5.95
C LEU A 141 3.47 8.44 5.66
N LEU A 142 4.73 8.08 5.42
CA LEU A 142 5.76 9.04 4.98
C LEU A 142 5.35 9.70 3.65
N THR A 143 4.92 8.91 2.66
CA THR A 143 4.44 9.43 1.36
C THR A 143 3.23 10.35 1.54
N ALA A 144 2.32 10.05 2.47
CA ALA A 144 1.18 10.92 2.76
C ALA A 144 1.64 12.27 3.35
N VAL A 145 2.63 12.28 4.24
CA VAL A 145 3.23 13.51 4.76
C VAL A 145 3.90 14.32 3.65
N LEU A 146 4.64 13.67 2.74
CA LEU A 146 5.25 14.32 1.58
C LEU A 146 4.19 14.98 0.69
N GLY A 147 3.12 14.25 0.36
CA GLY A 147 2.03 14.76 -0.49
C GLY A 147 1.25 15.90 0.16
N ALA A 148 1.01 15.84 1.46
CA ALA A 148 0.24 16.86 2.17
C ALA A 148 1.05 18.14 2.45
N SER A 149 2.33 17.99 2.80
CA SER A 149 3.19 19.08 3.27
C SER A 149 4.12 19.65 2.21
N GLY A 150 4.44 18.90 1.16
CA GLY A 150 5.51 19.22 0.20
C GLY A 150 5.38 20.60 -0.46
N ARG A 151 4.16 21.04 -0.75
CA ARG A 151 3.85 22.37 -1.30
C ARG A 151 4.22 23.55 -0.38
N TYR A 152 4.45 23.31 0.90
CA TYR A 152 4.82 24.32 1.90
C TYR A 152 6.33 24.34 2.20
N TRP A 153 7.11 23.47 1.56
CA TRP A 153 8.55 23.40 1.78
C TRP A 153 9.23 24.61 1.11
N ALA A 154 9.47 25.67 1.89
CA ALA A 154 10.00 26.94 1.42
C ALA A 154 11.52 26.96 1.13
N TRP A 155 12.18 25.80 0.97
CA TRP A 155 13.65 25.73 0.95
C TRP A 155 14.19 24.71 -0.06
N ILE A 156 14.13 25.03 -1.36
CA ILE A 156 15.24 24.75 -2.31
C ILE A 156 15.36 25.98 -3.23
N PRO A 157 16.41 26.80 -3.07
CA PRO A 157 16.72 27.86 -4.03
C PRO A 157 17.10 27.25 -5.40
N GLY A 158 16.53 27.74 -6.51
CA GLY A 158 16.98 27.40 -7.87
C GLY A 158 15.93 26.90 -8.88
N THR A 159 14.64 27.23 -8.70
CA THR A 159 13.66 27.23 -9.81
C THR A 159 13.91 28.38 -10.76
#